data_AF-A0A5B6ZLJ5-F1
#
_entry.id   AF-A0A5B6ZLJ5-F1
#
_cell.length_a   1.000
_cell.length_b   1.000
_cell.length_c   1.000
_cell.angle_alpha   90.00
_cell.angle_beta   90.00
_cell.angle_gamma   90.00
#
_symmetry.space_group_name_H-M   'P 1'
#
loop_
_entity.id
_entity.type
_entity.pdbx_description
1 polymer ?
#
loop_
_entity_poly.entity_id
_entity_poly.type
_entity_poly.pdbx_seq_one_letter_code
_entity_poly.pdbx_strand_id
1 'polypeptide(L)'
;ADPLLKIFKRTAVLIDSVASSGGPAANLRALFESQRLCCRIFYSLNFIDLPAFFEDHMAEWMTEFQKYLTLKYPVLEEGDGDGLTLVDELRAAVCENISLYMEKFEEEFQGYLGGFVEAVWNLLVAASASSSRDRLTVTAIKFLTTVSTSIHHTLFARDDILQQICQNIV
;
A
#
# COMPACT_ATOMS: atom_id res chain seq x y z
N ALA A 1 11.70 4.14 -16.76
CA ALA A 1 10.87 4.40 -15.57
C ALA A 1 9.93 5.61 -15.76
N ASP A 2 10.32 6.68 -16.48
CA ASP A 2 9.45 7.82 -16.80
C ASP A 2 8.06 7.49 -17.39
N PRO A 3 7.92 6.59 -18.40
CA PRO A 3 6.60 6.22 -18.92
C PRO A 3 5.69 5.58 -17.87
N LEU A 4 6.29 4.80 -16.95
CA LEU A 4 5.58 4.13 -15.86
C LEU A 4 5.07 5.15 -14.84
N LEU A 5 5.91 6.10 -14.44
CA LEU A 5 5.50 7.17 -13.52
C LEU A 5 4.37 8.01 -14.12
N LYS A 6 4.47 8.36 -15.40
CA LYS A 6 3.43 9.12 -16.11
C LYS A 6 2.09 8.41 -16.14
N ILE A 7 2.07 7.11 -16.48
CA ILE A 7 0.81 6.34 -16.48
C ILE A 7 0.27 6.18 -15.07
N PHE A 8 1.12 5.88 -14.08
CA PHE A 8 0.73 5.71 -12.68
C PHE A 8 0.07 6.97 -12.11
N LYS A 9 0.68 8.15 -12.31
CA LYS A 9 0.11 9.43 -11.87
C LYS A 9 -1.19 9.78 -12.62
N ARG A 10 -1.23 9.52 -13.93
CA ARG A 10 -2.44 9.77 -14.72
C ARG A 10 -3.60 8.89 -14.27
N THR A 11 -3.36 7.61 -14.03
CA THR A 11 -4.38 6.67 -13.52
C THR A 11 -4.83 7.08 -12.13
N ALA A 12 -3.93 7.51 -11.24
CA ALA A 12 -4.27 8.03 -9.93
C ALA A 12 -5.23 9.24 -9.99
N VAL A 13 -4.94 10.23 -10.85
CA VAL A 13 -5.83 11.38 -11.06
C VAL A 13 -7.20 10.97 -11.58
N LEU A 14 -7.26 9.97 -12.47
CA LEU A 14 -8.53 9.44 -12.98
C LEU A 14 -9.32 8.71 -11.89
N ILE A 15 -8.66 7.95 -11.01
CA ILE A 15 -9.28 7.32 -9.84
C ILE A 15 -9.91 8.39 -8.94
N ASP A 16 -9.16 9.43 -8.60
CA ASP A 16 -9.64 10.51 -7.73
C ASP A 16 -10.84 11.24 -8.35
N SER A 17 -10.78 11.50 -9.66
CA SER A 17 -11.88 12.13 -10.40
C SER A 17 -13.15 11.28 -10.39
N VAL A 18 -13.03 9.98 -10.68
CA VAL A 18 -14.19 9.06 -10.76
C VAL A 18 -14.78 8.80 -9.38
N ALA A 19 -13.94 8.64 -8.36
CA ALA A 19 -14.36 8.47 -6.98
C ALA A 19 -15.12 9.70 -6.46
N SER A 20 -14.65 10.90 -6.79
CA SER A 20 -15.29 12.16 -6.37
C SER A 20 -16.59 12.46 -7.12
N SER A 21 -16.69 12.08 -8.38
CA SER A 21 -17.86 12.36 -9.22
C SER A 21 -18.98 11.30 -9.11
N GLY A 22 -18.78 10.24 -8.32
CA GLY A 22 -19.71 9.10 -8.26
C GLY A 22 -19.85 8.37 -9.60
N GLY A 23 -18.76 8.28 -10.36
CA GLY A 23 -18.77 7.63 -11.68
C GLY A 23 -19.03 6.11 -11.60
N PRO A 24 -19.30 5.44 -12.73
CA PRO A 24 -19.65 4.02 -12.74
C PRO A 24 -18.55 3.15 -12.13
N ALA A 25 -18.92 2.19 -11.27
CA ALA A 25 -17.99 1.26 -10.63
C ALA A 25 -17.12 0.48 -11.63
N ALA A 26 -17.63 0.20 -12.84
CA ALA A 26 -16.89 -0.46 -13.91
C ALA A 26 -15.64 0.31 -14.35
N ASN A 27 -15.72 1.64 -14.43
CA ASN A 27 -14.57 2.48 -14.79
C ASN A 27 -13.52 2.46 -13.69
N LEU A 28 -13.96 2.51 -12.43
CA LEU A 28 -13.07 2.48 -11.28
C LEU A 28 -12.35 1.13 -11.16
N ARG A 29 -13.03 0.01 -11.46
CA ARG A 29 -12.42 -1.32 -11.50
C ARG A 29 -11.23 -1.40 -12.47
N ALA A 30 -11.41 -0.98 -13.72
CA ALA A 30 -10.32 -1.01 -14.72
C ALA A 30 -9.13 -0.14 -14.30
N LEU A 31 -9.38 1.01 -13.67
CA LEU A 31 -8.32 1.89 -13.17
C LEU A 31 -7.54 1.26 -12.01
N PHE A 32 -8.21 0.61 -11.06
CA PHE A 32 -7.56 -0.11 -9.96
C PHE A 32 -6.69 -1.27 -10.44
N GLU A 33 -7.17 -2.03 -11.43
CA GLU A 33 -6.38 -3.10 -12.04
C GLU A 33 -5.13 -2.54 -12.73
N SER A 34 -5.27 -1.45 -13.49
CA SER A 34 -4.13 -0.73 -14.09
C SER A 34 -3.13 -0.27 -13.03
N GLN A 35 -3.61 0.29 -11.92
CA GLN A 35 -2.77 0.76 -10.83
C GLN A 35 -2.00 -0.38 -10.17
N ARG A 36 -2.67 -1.51 -9.92
CA ARG A 36 -2.05 -2.72 -9.37
C ARG A 36 -0.95 -3.25 -10.28
N LEU A 37 -1.20 -3.29 -11.59
CA LEU A 37 -0.18 -3.70 -12.57
C LEU A 37 1.04 -2.76 -12.54
N CYS A 38 0.81 -1.45 -12.43
CA CYS A 38 1.90 -0.49 -12.26
C CYS A 38 2.72 -0.76 -10.99
N CYS A 39 2.07 -1.07 -9.86
CA CYS A 39 2.75 -1.47 -8.62
C CYS A 39 3.62 -2.73 -8.81
N ARG A 40 3.15 -3.73 -9.56
CA ARG A 40 3.92 -4.97 -9.82
C ARG A 40 5.11 -4.73 -10.76
N ILE A 41 4.96 -3.85 -11.74
CA ILE A 41 6.07 -3.44 -12.61
C ILE A 41 7.09 -2.64 -11.79
N PHE A 42 6.63 -1.73 -10.92
CA PHE A 42 7.48 -1.01 -9.97
C PHE A 42 8.30 -1.97 -9.11
N TYR A 43 7.66 -2.97 -8.50
CA TYR A 43 8.36 -4.00 -7.72
C TYR A 43 9.47 -4.66 -8.54
N SER A 44 9.13 -5.11 -9.74
CA SER A 44 10.03 -5.86 -10.61
C SER A 44 11.25 -5.04 -11.03
N LEU A 45 11.06 -3.74 -11.30
CA LEU A 45 12.12 -2.82 -11.72
C LEU A 45 13.03 -2.38 -10.57
N ASN A 46 12.57 -2.44 -9.32
CA ASN A 46 13.34 -2.08 -8.12
C ASN A 46 13.85 -3.32 -7.36
N PHE A 47 13.65 -4.53 -7.89
CA PHE A 47 13.95 -5.74 -7.13
C PHE A 47 15.45 -5.98 -6.98
N ILE A 48 16.27 -5.64 -7.98
CA ILE A 48 17.70 -5.93 -7.98
C ILE A 48 18.46 -4.81 -7.24
N ASP A 49 18.24 -3.58 -7.65
CA ASP A 49 18.81 -2.34 -7.12
C ASP A 49 17.74 -1.24 -7.13
N LEU A 50 18.07 -0.06 -6.59
CA LEU A 50 17.25 1.14 -6.68
C LEU A 50 17.79 2.01 -7.83
N PRO A 51 17.15 2.02 -9.02
CA PRO A 51 17.61 2.86 -10.12
C PRO A 51 17.41 4.34 -9.77
N ALA A 52 18.37 5.20 -10.13
CA ALA A 52 18.37 6.63 -9.81
C ALA A 52 17.03 7.34 -10.11
N PHE A 53 16.35 6.99 -11.21
CA PHE A 53 15.03 7.55 -11.51
C PHE A 53 13.99 7.27 -10.42
N PHE A 54 13.98 6.08 -9.83
CA PHE A 54 13.04 5.76 -8.75
C PHE A 54 13.41 6.45 -7.44
N GLU A 55 14.71 6.62 -7.18
CA GLU A 55 15.22 7.41 -6.04
C GLU A 55 14.82 8.89 -6.15
N ASP A 56 15.14 9.53 -7.29
CA ASP A 56 14.82 10.94 -7.57
C ASP A 56 13.32 11.24 -7.50
N HIS A 57 12.49 10.27 -7.86
CA HIS A 57 11.03 10.38 -7.90
C HIS A 57 10.34 9.66 -6.74
N MET A 58 11.06 9.25 -5.69
CA MET A 58 10.53 8.41 -4.62
C MET A 58 9.33 9.08 -3.92
N ALA A 59 9.39 10.40 -3.68
CA ALA A 59 8.32 11.14 -3.03
C ALA A 59 6.98 11.03 -3.77
N GLU A 60 7.00 11.00 -5.11
CA GLU A 60 5.78 10.88 -5.93
C GLU A 60 5.15 9.50 -5.79
N TRP A 61 5.97 8.45 -5.72
CA TRP A 61 5.50 7.08 -5.49
C TRP A 61 4.96 6.88 -4.07
N MET A 62 5.72 7.33 -3.06
CA MET A 62 5.37 7.11 -1.66
C MET A 62 4.09 7.85 -1.26
N THR A 63 3.90 9.06 -1.79
CA THR A 63 2.66 9.83 -1.57
C THR A 63 1.43 9.07 -2.07
N GLU A 64 1.50 8.52 -3.28
CA GLU A 64 0.40 7.78 -3.87
C GLU A 64 0.18 6.41 -3.20
N PHE A 65 1.26 5.70 -2.85
CA PHE A 65 1.18 4.46 -2.08
C PHE A 65 0.49 4.68 -0.73
N GLN A 66 0.86 5.72 0.01
CA GLN A 66 0.21 6.04 1.28
C GLN A 66 -1.28 6.36 1.08
N LYS A 67 -1.64 7.06 -0.01
CA LYS A 67 -3.03 7.32 -0.38
C LYS A 67 -3.83 6.02 -0.58
N TYR A 68 -3.28 5.02 -1.27
CA TYR A 68 -3.98 3.75 -1.48
C TYR A 68 -4.20 2.93 -0.20
N LEU A 69 -3.30 3.05 0.77
CA LEU A 69 -3.43 2.36 2.05
C LEU A 69 -4.43 3.04 3.00
N THR A 70 -4.67 4.34 2.84
CA THR A 70 -5.45 5.15 3.82
C THR A 70 -6.84 5.55 3.32
N LEU A 71 -7.01 5.80 2.01
CA LEU A 71 -8.32 6.16 1.48
C LEU A 71 -9.25 4.95 1.36
N LYS A 72 -10.53 5.21 1.60
CA LYS A 72 -11.63 4.27 1.35
C LYS A 72 -12.25 4.52 -0.01
N TYR A 73 -12.79 3.46 -0.60
CA TYR A 73 -13.42 3.51 -1.91
C TYR A 73 -14.80 2.84 -1.84
N PRO A 74 -15.81 3.46 -1.20
CA PRO A 74 -17.09 2.81 -0.89
C PRO A 74 -17.79 2.21 -2.12
N VAL A 75 -17.68 2.88 -3.28
CA VAL A 75 -18.23 2.40 -4.56
C VAL A 75 -17.71 1.00 -4.95
N LEU A 76 -16.48 0.65 -4.56
CA LEU A 76 -15.90 -0.68 -4.76
C LEU A 76 -16.01 -1.57 -3.51
N GLU A 77 -15.79 -1.01 -2.32
CA GLU A 77 -15.69 -1.76 -1.07
C GLU A 77 -17.06 -2.23 -0.56
N GLU A 78 -18.11 -1.44 -0.76
CA GLU A 78 -19.49 -1.74 -0.34
C GLU A 78 -20.38 -2.17 -1.51
N GLY A 79 -19.82 -2.14 -2.73
CA GLY A 79 -20.48 -2.59 -3.94
C GLY A 79 -20.63 -4.11 -4.00
N ASP A 80 -21.41 -4.56 -4.96
CA ASP A 80 -21.59 -5.95 -5.30
C ASP A 80 -20.40 -6.52 -6.10
N GLY A 81 -20.12 -7.82 -5.88
CA GLY A 81 -19.08 -8.58 -6.58
C GLY A 81 -17.72 -8.54 -5.90
N ASP A 82 -16.67 -8.41 -6.71
CA ASP A 82 -15.25 -8.55 -6.34
C ASP A 82 -14.54 -7.22 -6.03
N GLY A 83 -15.28 -6.12 -5.85
CA GLY A 83 -14.71 -4.77 -5.73
C GLY A 83 -13.78 -4.62 -4.52
N LEU A 84 -14.17 -5.15 -3.35
CA LEU A 84 -13.32 -5.18 -2.16
C LEU A 84 -12.01 -5.96 -2.42
N THR A 85 -12.10 -7.12 -3.06
CA THR A 85 -10.93 -7.93 -3.42
C THR A 85 -9.96 -7.15 -4.30
N LEU A 86 -10.47 -6.40 -5.28
CA LEU A 86 -9.64 -5.59 -6.17
C LEU A 86 -8.88 -4.47 -5.42
N VAL A 87 -9.56 -3.80 -4.48
CA VAL A 87 -8.94 -2.79 -3.62
C VAL A 87 -7.85 -3.42 -2.75
N ASP A 88 -8.14 -4.59 -2.16
CA ASP A 88 -7.19 -5.33 -1.33
C ASP A 88 -5.98 -5.84 -2.11
N GLU A 89 -6.17 -6.26 -3.36
CA GLU A 89 -5.06 -6.68 -4.22
C GLU A 89 -4.12 -5.52 -4.56
N LEU A 90 -4.65 -4.30 -4.76
CA LEU A 90 -3.83 -3.10 -4.93
C LEU A 90 -3.07 -2.77 -3.65
N ARG A 91 -3.76 -2.74 -2.50
CA ARG A 91 -3.14 -2.47 -1.19
C ARG A 91 -2.06 -3.50 -0.85
N ALA A 92 -2.29 -4.78 -1.14
CA ALA A 92 -1.30 -5.83 -0.96
C ALA A 92 -0.06 -5.63 -1.85
N ALA A 93 -0.24 -5.21 -3.11
CA ALA A 93 0.89 -4.89 -3.99
C ALA A 93 1.67 -3.65 -3.49
N VAL A 94 0.99 -2.67 -2.89
CA VAL A 94 1.65 -1.54 -2.23
C VAL A 94 2.44 -2.02 -1.01
N CYS A 95 1.87 -2.87 -0.14
CA CYS A 95 2.57 -3.47 0.99
C CYS A 95 3.84 -4.23 0.56
N GLU A 96 3.77 -4.98 -0.56
CA GLU A 96 4.94 -5.67 -1.14
C GLU A 96 6.02 -4.67 -1.58
N ASN A 97 5.66 -3.55 -2.21
CA ASN A 97 6.61 -2.50 -2.63
C ASN A 97 7.30 -1.82 -1.46
N ILE A 98 6.55 -1.40 -0.43
CA ILE A 98 7.15 -0.75 0.74
C ILE A 98 7.99 -1.73 1.58
N SER A 99 7.65 -3.02 1.58
CA SER A 99 8.48 -4.06 2.21
C SER A 99 9.82 -4.20 1.49
N LEU A 100 9.81 -4.24 0.15
CA LEU A 100 11.05 -4.26 -0.64
C LEU A 100 11.95 -3.05 -0.31
N TYR A 101 11.37 -1.86 -0.21
CA TYR A 101 12.11 -0.64 0.09
C TYR A 101 12.66 -0.64 1.51
N MET A 102 11.88 -1.09 2.50
CA MET A 102 12.37 -1.28 3.86
C MET A 102 13.51 -2.31 3.92
N GLU A 103 13.43 -3.41 3.17
CA GLU A 103 14.43 -4.49 3.22
C GLU A 103 15.75 -4.15 2.51
N LYS A 104 15.70 -3.35 1.44
CA LYS A 104 16.86 -3.14 0.55
C LYS A 104 17.37 -1.72 0.47
N PHE A 105 16.51 -0.74 0.73
CA PHE A 105 16.74 0.69 0.49
C PHE A 105 16.27 1.50 1.72
N GLU A 106 16.63 0.99 2.90
CA GLU A 106 16.20 1.53 4.20
C GLU A 106 16.59 3.01 4.35
N GLU A 107 17.82 3.37 3.96
CA GLU A 107 18.35 4.72 4.14
C GLU A 107 17.53 5.77 3.39
N GLU A 108 17.07 5.45 2.18
CA GLU A 108 16.24 6.32 1.36
C GLU A 108 14.77 6.27 1.82
N PHE A 109 14.31 5.12 2.32
CA PHE A 109 12.91 4.91 2.72
C PHE A 109 12.57 5.44 4.12
N GLN A 110 13.54 5.58 5.02
CA GLN A 110 13.31 5.91 6.45
C GLN A 110 12.46 7.16 6.68
N GLY A 111 12.53 8.16 5.79
CA GLY A 111 11.75 9.40 5.88
C GLY A 111 10.23 9.20 5.74
N TYR A 112 9.80 8.11 5.11
CA TYR A 112 8.38 7.76 4.90
C TYR A 112 7.88 6.70 5.89
N LEU A 113 8.81 5.99 6.54
CA LEU A 113 8.55 4.77 7.27
C LEU A 113 7.45 4.93 8.34
N GLY A 114 7.51 5.99 9.14
CA GLY A 114 6.54 6.22 10.22
C GLY A 114 5.09 6.30 9.71
N GLY A 115 4.86 7.00 8.60
CA GLY A 115 3.53 7.12 7.99
C GLY A 115 3.03 5.80 7.40
N PHE A 116 3.93 4.96 6.89
CA PHE A 116 3.57 3.64 6.38
C PHE A 116 3.27 2.64 7.49
N VAL A 117 4.03 2.66 8.59
CA VAL A 117 3.74 1.80 9.77
C VAL A 117 2.32 2.08 10.29
N GLU A 118 1.96 3.34 10.45
CA GLU A 118 0.61 3.72 10.89
C GLU A 118 -0.48 3.30 9.89
N ALA A 119 -0.26 3.55 8.59
CA ALA A 119 -1.24 3.19 7.56
C ALA A 119 -1.46 1.68 7.46
N VAL A 120 -0.39 0.89 7.46
CA VAL A 120 -0.47 -0.58 7.38
C VAL A 120 -1.06 -1.17 8.66
N TRP A 121 -0.76 -0.58 9.82
CA TRP A 121 -1.34 -0.98 11.09
C TRP A 121 -2.88 -0.87 11.08
N ASN A 122 -3.39 0.32 10.74
CA ASN A 122 -4.82 0.57 10.67
C ASN A 122 -5.51 -0.34 9.65
N LEU A 123 -4.82 -0.61 8.52
CA LEU A 123 -5.31 -1.52 7.50
C LEU A 123 -5.38 -2.97 7.99
N LEU A 124 -4.37 -3.43 8.74
CA LEU A 124 -4.31 -4.77 9.30
C LEU A 124 -5.46 -4.99 10.29
N VAL A 125 -5.71 -4.05 11.20
CA VAL A 125 -6.83 -4.13 12.16
C VAL A 125 -8.17 -4.21 11.44
N ALA A 126 -8.35 -3.48 10.33
CA ALA A 126 -9.58 -3.53 9.55
C ALA A 126 -9.72 -4.82 8.72
N ALA A 127 -8.61 -5.42 8.28
CA ALA A 127 -8.61 -6.62 7.45
C ALA A 127 -8.69 -7.92 8.26
N SER A 128 -8.11 -7.97 9.47
CA SER A 128 -8.04 -9.17 10.31
C SER A 128 -9.40 -9.68 10.78
N ALA A 129 -10.42 -8.82 10.77
CA ALA A 129 -11.80 -9.19 11.09
C ALA A 129 -12.45 -10.14 10.06
N SER A 130 -11.82 -10.38 8.90
CA SER A 130 -12.41 -11.19 7.82
C SER A 130 -11.40 -12.11 7.16
N SER A 131 -11.68 -13.42 7.17
CA SER A 131 -10.85 -14.45 6.52
C SER A 131 -10.85 -14.39 5.00
N SER A 132 -11.69 -13.56 4.36
CA SER A 132 -11.63 -13.37 2.91
C SER A 132 -10.49 -12.44 2.47
N ARG A 133 -9.85 -11.76 3.42
CA ARG A 133 -8.81 -10.73 3.17
C ARG A 133 -7.39 -11.22 3.45
N ASP A 134 -7.19 -12.55 3.48
CA ASP A 134 -5.94 -13.21 3.88
C ASP A 134 -4.68 -12.67 3.18
N ARG A 135 -4.73 -12.46 1.86
CA ARG A 135 -3.58 -11.95 1.11
C ARG A 135 -3.12 -10.58 1.60
N LEU A 136 -4.06 -9.68 1.91
CA LEU A 136 -3.74 -8.37 2.43
C LEU A 136 -3.19 -8.47 3.85
N THR A 137 -3.84 -9.25 4.71
CA THR A 137 -3.39 -9.52 6.09
C THR A 137 -1.96 -10.05 6.12
N VAL A 138 -1.64 -11.05 5.29
CA VAL A 138 -0.28 -11.63 5.22
C VAL A 138 0.76 -10.62 4.76
N THR A 139 0.47 -9.82 3.73
CA THR A 139 1.44 -8.82 3.23
C THR A 139 1.63 -7.66 4.22
N ALA A 140 0.58 -7.24 4.91
CA ALA A 140 0.67 -6.25 5.99
C ALA A 140 1.49 -6.76 7.18
N ILE A 141 1.24 -8.00 7.65
CA ILE A 141 2.02 -8.62 8.73
C ILE A 141 3.49 -8.72 8.34
N LYS A 142 3.80 -9.12 7.10
CA LYS A 142 5.18 -9.18 6.60
C LYS A 142 5.88 -7.83 6.71
N PHE A 143 5.27 -6.76 6.19
CA PHE A 143 5.83 -5.41 6.30
C PHE A 143 6.12 -5.03 7.75
N LEU A 144 5.12 -5.16 8.65
CA LEU A 144 5.28 -4.80 10.05
C LEU A 144 6.33 -5.66 10.76
N THR A 145 6.45 -6.95 10.40
CA THR A 145 7.50 -7.85 10.90
C THR A 145 8.89 -7.39 10.44
N THR A 146 9.04 -7.02 9.17
CA THR A 146 10.30 -6.48 8.66
C THR A 146 10.71 -5.25 9.46
N VAL A 147 9.79 -4.31 9.71
CA VAL A 147 10.11 -3.10 10.50
C VAL A 147 10.42 -3.44 11.95
N SER A 148 9.65 -4.33 12.60
CA SER A 148 9.84 -4.67 14.02
C SER A 148 11.13 -5.43 14.31
N THR A 149 11.68 -6.12 13.32
CA THR A 149 12.98 -6.81 13.41
C THR A 149 14.17 -5.93 13.00
N SER A 150 13.92 -4.70 12.53
CA SER A 150 14.94 -3.73 12.14
C SER A 150 15.39 -2.81 13.29
N ILE A 151 16.31 -1.89 13.01
CA ILE A 151 16.68 -0.83 13.96
C ILE A 151 15.51 0.10 14.31
N HIS A 152 14.46 0.13 13.47
CA HIS A 152 13.26 0.94 13.67
C HIS A 152 12.19 0.29 14.55
N HIS A 153 12.51 -0.81 15.25
CA HIS A 153 11.59 -1.45 16.21
C HIS A 153 11.00 -0.47 17.25
N THR A 154 11.68 0.63 17.55
CA THR A 154 11.20 1.69 18.45
C THR A 154 9.93 2.39 17.95
N LEU A 155 9.59 2.30 16.65
CA LEU A 155 8.31 2.73 16.11
C LEU A 155 7.13 1.95 16.73
N PHE A 156 7.38 0.74 17.25
CA PHE A 156 6.41 -0.06 17.97
C PHE A 156 6.49 0.09 19.49
N ALA A 157 7.46 0.82 20.02
CA ALA A 157 7.69 0.93 21.47
C ALA A 157 6.71 1.87 22.20
N ARG A 158 5.68 2.38 21.50
CA ARG A 158 4.61 3.15 22.15
C ARG A 158 3.64 2.17 22.82
N ASP A 159 3.31 2.42 24.09
CA ASP A 159 2.51 1.51 24.93
C ASP A 159 1.16 1.13 24.30
N ASP A 160 0.59 2.02 23.50
CA ASP A 160 -0.66 1.81 22.77
C ASP A 160 -0.54 0.79 21.64
N ILE A 161 0.60 0.75 20.92
CA ILE A 161 0.80 -0.12 19.77
C ILE A 161 1.00 -1.58 20.21
N LEU A 162 1.85 -1.83 21.21
CA LEU A 162 2.08 -3.19 21.74
C LEU A 162 0.81 -3.81 22.32
N GLN A 163 -0.01 -3.02 23.00
CA GLN A 163 -1.28 -3.49 23.53
C GLN A 163 -2.26 -3.86 22.40
N GLN A 164 -2.34 -3.05 21.34
CA GLN A 164 -3.20 -3.36 20.20
C GLN A 164 -2.73 -4.58 19.41
N ILE A 165 -1.42 -4.84 19.33
CA ILE A 165 -0.86 -6.08 18.75
C ILE A 165 -1.40 -7.30 19.48
N CYS A 166 -1.28 -7.32 20.80
CA CYS A 166 -1.73 -8.45 21.60
C CYS A 166 -3.25 -8.65 21.58
N GLN A 167 -4.05 -7.61 21.26
CA GLN A 167 -5.51 -7.67 21.32
C GLN A 167 -6.20 -7.93 19.97
N ASN A 168 -5.60 -7.51 18.85
CA ASN A 168 -6.24 -7.57 17.53
C ASN A 168 -5.65 -8.62 16.58
N ILE A 169 -4.50 -9.21 16.94
CA ILE A 169 -3.77 -10.18 16.10
C ILE A 169 -3.68 -11.57 16.74
N VAL A 170 -3.57 -11.65 18.08
CA VAL A 170 -3.46 -12.92 18.84
C VAL A 170 -4.84 -13.52 19.14
#